data_AF-A0AAE1KYV1-F1
#
_entry.id   AF-A0AAE1KYV1-F1
#
_cell.length_a   1.000
_cell.length_b   1.000
_cell.length_c   1.000
_cell.angle_alpha   90.00
_cell.angle_beta   90.00
_cell.angle_gamma   90.00
#
_symmetry.space_group_name_H-M   'P 1'
#
loop_
_entity.id
_entity.type
_entity.pdbx_description
1 polymer ?
#
loop_
_entity_poly.entity_id
_entity_poly.type
_entity_poly.pdbx_seq_one_letter_code
_entity_poly.pdbx_strand_id
1 'polypeptide(L)'
;MTELWRSKTGLLLLPVNALEKMEWLLLHVYEKGALDNLDHNPSSTTSQSSFHWTGISLFQLPTKTEAGVNRPPITIPPSGNAKHSLPDSYAFVPAVALKTTAVAVPECSVSEVTSCLDEAIAQERRWVEDALPHLETELTCGDAIAWATYHASIQPPVEDPPALHALLPLFYEKSATPAMIKHGIDVLRQAVEFLNPGQIPVTTFDQPLFALAKCIQWKWPDTHGEKVHVVMLGGLHTEIHWGMC
;
A
#
# COMPACT_ATOMS: atom_id res chain seq x y z
N MET A 1 16.33 -29.28 3.05
CA MET A 1 15.02 -29.97 3.05
C MET A 1 14.04 -28.98 3.66
N THR A 2 13.38 -28.21 2.81
CA THR A 2 12.53 -27.06 3.14
C THR A 2 11.17 -27.56 3.60
N GLU A 3 10.84 -27.38 4.88
CA GLU A 3 9.49 -27.65 5.37
C GLU A 3 8.55 -26.52 4.92
N LEU A 4 7.84 -26.79 3.83
CA LEU A 4 6.59 -26.12 3.49
C LEU A 4 5.59 -26.35 4.63
N TRP A 5 5.09 -25.27 5.22
CA TRP A 5 3.84 -25.33 5.99
C TRP A 5 2.71 -25.75 5.06
N ARG A 6 2.38 -27.05 5.03
CA ARG A 6 1.29 -27.57 4.20
C ARG A 6 -0.06 -27.03 4.69
N SER A 7 -0.62 -26.06 3.96
CA SER A 7 -2.07 -25.91 3.87
C SER A 7 -2.59 -26.85 2.76
N LYS A 8 -3.67 -27.57 3.04
CA LYS A 8 -4.30 -28.54 2.13
C LYS A 8 -4.94 -27.93 0.87
N THR A 9 -4.76 -26.64 0.61
CA THR A 9 -5.47 -25.89 -0.46
C THR A 9 -4.60 -25.40 -1.61
N GLY A 10 -3.33 -25.78 -1.71
CA GLY A 10 -2.51 -25.43 -2.89
C GLY A 10 -2.19 -23.93 -3.01
N LEU A 11 -2.22 -23.19 -1.90
CA LEU A 11 -1.79 -21.80 -1.82
C LEU A 11 -0.26 -21.73 -1.71
N LEU A 12 0.37 -20.91 -2.56
CA LEU A 12 1.79 -20.58 -2.44
C LEU A 12 2.01 -19.86 -1.10
N LEU A 13 2.92 -20.37 -0.27
CA LEU A 13 3.18 -19.84 1.07
C LEU A 13 3.94 -18.51 0.97
N LEU A 14 3.48 -17.50 1.72
CA LEU A 14 4.35 -16.38 2.07
C LEU A 14 5.55 -16.91 2.88
N PRO A 15 6.77 -16.45 2.60
CA PRO A 15 7.94 -16.94 3.29
C PRO A 15 8.04 -16.46 4.73
N VAL A 16 8.59 -17.33 5.57
CA VAL A 16 8.98 -17.08 6.96
C VAL A 16 9.69 -15.73 7.16
N ASN A 17 10.56 -15.31 6.22
CA ASN A 17 11.31 -14.04 6.33
C ASN A 17 10.52 -12.79 5.90
N ALA A 18 9.51 -12.92 5.02
CA ALA A 18 8.58 -11.81 4.77
C ALA A 18 7.55 -11.74 5.90
N LEU A 19 7.21 -12.89 6.48
CA LEU A 19 6.34 -12.99 7.65
C LEU A 19 6.98 -12.38 8.91
N GLU A 20 8.31 -12.38 9.06
CA GLU A 20 9.05 -11.68 10.12
C GLU A 20 8.76 -10.17 10.11
N LYS A 21 8.75 -9.54 8.93
CA LYS A 21 8.36 -8.13 8.80
C LYS A 21 6.88 -7.87 9.02
N MET A 22 6.05 -8.92 8.96
CA MET A 22 4.63 -8.89 9.27
C MET A 22 4.34 -9.40 10.70
N GLU A 23 5.35 -9.60 11.55
CA GLU A 23 5.17 -10.19 12.89
C GLU A 23 4.25 -9.33 13.78
N TRP A 24 4.25 -8.02 13.56
CA TRP A 24 3.42 -7.05 14.27
C TRP A 24 2.04 -6.84 13.64
N LEU A 25 1.76 -7.47 12.50
CA LEU A 25 0.44 -7.41 11.87
C LEU A 25 -0.52 -8.41 12.53
N LEU A 26 -1.76 -7.99 12.70
CA LEU A 26 -2.83 -8.72 13.35
C LEU A 26 -3.62 -9.55 12.33
N LEU A 27 -4.28 -10.60 12.80
CA LEU A 27 -5.29 -11.31 12.00
C LEU A 27 -6.65 -10.63 12.14
N HIS A 28 -7.47 -10.74 11.10
CA HIS A 28 -8.85 -10.25 11.03
C HIS A 28 -8.99 -8.72 11.17
N VAL A 29 -7.99 -7.97 10.69
CA VAL A 29 -8.04 -6.51 10.61
C VAL A 29 -8.01 -6.10 9.16
N TYR A 30 -8.92 -5.21 8.75
CA TYR A 30 -8.96 -4.73 7.38
C TYR A 30 -7.60 -4.19 6.94
N GLU A 31 -7.12 -4.74 5.83
CA GLU A 31 -5.79 -4.48 5.30
C GLU A 31 -5.83 -3.78 3.94
N LYS A 32 -4.89 -2.87 3.75
CA LYS A 32 -4.64 -2.16 2.50
C LYS A 32 -3.15 -2.20 2.19
N GLY A 33 -2.80 -2.48 0.94
CA GLY A 33 -1.45 -2.39 0.43
C GLY A 33 -1.15 -1.06 -0.26
N ALA A 34 0.13 -0.70 -0.34
CA ALA A 34 0.63 0.29 -1.27
C ALA A 34 1.87 -0.26 -1.97
N LEU A 35 2.00 0.03 -3.27
CA LEU A 35 3.22 -0.25 -4.03
C LEU A 35 3.74 1.07 -4.57
N ASP A 36 4.96 1.41 -4.15
CA ASP A 36 5.55 2.72 -4.39
C ASP A 36 6.96 2.61 -4.96
N ASN A 37 7.37 3.64 -5.69
CA ASN A 37 8.75 3.83 -6.08
C ASN A 37 9.51 4.45 -4.91
N LEU A 38 10.63 3.85 -4.53
CA LEU A 38 11.57 4.48 -3.61
C LEU A 38 12.62 5.20 -4.44
N ASP A 39 12.39 6.48 -4.65
CA ASP A 39 13.32 7.35 -5.36
C ASP A 39 14.45 7.79 -4.46
N HIS A 40 15.68 7.48 -4.88
CA HIS A 40 16.88 8.04 -4.28
C HIS A 40 17.07 9.48 -4.75
N ASN A 41 17.01 10.46 -3.85
CA ASN A 41 17.31 11.87 -4.16
C ASN A 41 18.82 12.06 -4.45
N PRO A 42 19.23 12.47 -5.67
CA PRO A 42 20.64 12.62 -6.06
C PRO A 42 21.34 13.90 -5.53
N SER A 43 20.68 14.75 -4.73
CA SER A 43 21.32 15.96 -4.17
C SER A 43 22.36 15.69 -3.07
N SER A 44 22.51 14.44 -2.64
CA SER A 44 23.56 14.03 -1.70
C SER A 44 24.92 13.86 -2.42
N THR A 45 25.95 14.56 -1.92
CA THR A 45 27.31 14.62 -2.49
C THR A 45 28.07 13.29 -2.50
N THR A 46 27.48 12.20 -2.00
CA THR A 46 28.02 10.84 -2.02
C THR A 46 27.25 9.88 -2.94
N SER A 47 26.22 10.34 -3.68
CA SER A 47 25.43 9.44 -4.51
C SER A 47 26.20 9.01 -5.77
N GLN A 48 26.60 7.74 -5.81
CA GLN A 48 26.95 7.07 -7.06
C GLN A 48 25.81 6.11 -7.39
N SER A 49 25.19 6.32 -8.55
CA SER A 49 24.16 5.51 -9.24
C SER A 49 22.68 5.72 -8.87
N SER A 50 21.86 5.78 -9.93
CA SER A 50 20.39 5.92 -9.96
C SER A 50 19.68 4.63 -9.54
N PHE A 51 19.84 4.24 -8.29
CA PHE A 51 19.10 3.10 -7.74
C PHE A 51 17.64 3.51 -7.47
N HIS A 52 16.70 2.88 -8.18
CA HIS A 52 15.26 2.95 -7.92
C HIS A 52 14.83 1.61 -7.33
N TRP A 53 14.39 1.59 -6.07
CA TRP A 53 13.89 0.37 -5.43
C TRP A 53 12.36 0.39 -5.45
N THR A 54 11.72 -0.77 -5.42
CA THR A 54 10.27 -0.84 -5.21
C THR A 54 9.96 -1.26 -3.78
N GLY A 55 9.12 -0.47 -3.12
CA GLY A 55 8.57 -0.77 -1.80
C GLY A 55 7.15 -1.33 -1.92
N ILE A 56 6.83 -2.32 -1.07
CA ILE A 56 5.45 -2.75 -0.84
C ILE A 56 5.16 -2.58 0.64
N SER A 57 4.19 -1.74 0.96
CA SER A 57 3.75 -1.44 2.32
C SER A 57 2.38 -2.05 2.58
N LEU A 58 2.19 -2.59 3.78
CA LEU A 58 0.90 -3.05 4.30
C LEU A 58 0.44 -2.10 5.40
N PHE A 59 -0.85 -1.80 5.41
CA PHE A 59 -1.52 -0.96 6.39
C PHE A 59 -2.71 -1.71 6.95
N GLN A 60 -2.79 -1.83 8.27
CA GLN A 60 -3.94 -2.38 8.96
C GLN A 60 -4.64 -1.28 9.75
N LEU A 61 -5.96 -1.26 9.65
CA LEU A 61 -6.82 -0.25 10.25
C LEU A 61 -7.69 -0.89 11.34
N PRO A 62 -7.13 -1.16 12.54
CA PRO A 62 -7.90 -1.71 13.65
C PRO A 62 -8.95 -0.70 14.11
N THR A 63 -10.07 -1.21 14.60
CA THR A 63 -11.12 -0.39 15.22
C THR A 63 -11.35 -0.86 16.65
N LYS A 64 -12.08 -0.08 17.45
CA LYS A 64 -12.51 -0.53 18.79
C LYS A 64 -13.30 -1.84 18.77
N THR A 65 -14.10 -2.05 17.73
CA THR A 65 -14.95 -3.23 17.56
C THR A 65 -14.19 -4.41 16.95
N GLU A 66 -13.21 -4.13 16.10
CA GLU A 66 -12.40 -5.12 15.38
C GLU A 66 -10.92 -4.77 15.58
N ALA A 67 -10.42 -5.03 16.79
CA ALA A 67 -9.06 -4.69 17.17
C ALA A 67 -8.01 -5.65 16.58
N GLY A 68 -8.45 -6.79 16.03
CA GLY A 68 -7.57 -7.84 15.51
C GLY A 68 -7.09 -8.84 16.55
N VAL A 69 -6.40 -9.88 16.07
CA VAL A 69 -5.83 -10.94 16.90
C VAL A 69 -4.31 -10.96 16.76
N ASN A 70 -3.60 -10.90 17.90
CA ASN A 70 -2.15 -11.08 17.94
C ASN A 70 -1.76 -12.45 17.40
N ARG A 71 -0.69 -12.47 16.61
CA ARG A 71 -0.14 -13.70 16.06
C ARG A 71 0.92 -14.27 17.01
N PRO A 72 1.06 -15.60 17.06
CA PRO A 72 2.20 -16.19 17.75
C PRO A 72 3.50 -15.77 17.05
N PRO A 73 4.59 -15.52 17.81
CA PRO A 73 5.89 -15.22 17.24
C PRO A 73 6.34 -16.30 16.26
N ILE A 74 6.95 -15.89 15.16
CA ILE A 74 7.42 -16.82 14.14
C ILE A 74 8.78 -17.35 14.59
N THR A 75 8.86 -18.65 14.83
CA THR A 75 10.15 -19.28 15.15
C THR A 75 10.91 -19.55 13.86
N ILE A 76 11.98 -18.78 13.63
CA ILE A 76 12.89 -19.02 12.53
C ILE A 76 13.92 -20.06 12.97
N PRO A 77 14.02 -21.23 12.29
CA PRO A 77 15.03 -22.21 12.63
C PRO A 77 16.43 -21.62 12.39
N PRO A 78 17.40 -21.86 13.28
CA PRO A 78 18.73 -21.29 13.16
C PRO A 78 19.39 -21.73 11.86
N SER A 79 19.82 -20.76 11.05
CA SER A 79 20.49 -21.01 9.77
C SER A 79 21.98 -21.35 9.89
N GLY A 80 22.53 -21.34 11.11
CA GLY A 80 23.97 -21.44 11.34
C GLY A 80 24.72 -20.29 10.65
N ASN A 81 25.62 -20.63 9.71
CA ASN A 81 26.37 -19.64 8.91
C ASN A 81 25.68 -19.24 7.60
N ALA A 82 24.54 -19.85 7.26
CA ALA A 82 23.82 -19.50 6.04
C ALA A 82 23.02 -18.20 6.24
N LYS A 83 23.10 -17.27 5.29
CA LYS A 83 22.19 -16.11 5.27
C LYS A 83 20.79 -16.60 4.92
N HIS A 84 19.79 -16.18 5.70
CA HIS A 84 18.39 -16.37 5.34
C HIS A 84 18.11 -15.66 4.00
N SER A 85 17.60 -16.41 3.02
CA SER A 85 17.21 -15.89 1.71
C SER A 85 15.69 -15.76 1.61
N LEU A 86 15.22 -14.80 0.82
CA LEU A 86 13.83 -14.74 0.40
C LEU A 86 13.57 -15.88 -0.60
N PRO A 87 12.36 -16.47 -0.63
CA PRO A 87 12.02 -17.50 -1.59
C PRO A 87 11.97 -16.91 -2.99
N ASP A 88 12.19 -17.75 -3.98
CA ASP A 88 12.08 -17.36 -5.39
C ASP A 88 10.69 -16.80 -5.71
N SER A 89 9.63 -17.34 -5.10
CA SER A 89 8.26 -16.85 -5.29
C SER A 89 8.03 -15.40 -4.87
N TYR A 90 8.87 -14.87 -3.97
CA TYR A 90 8.86 -13.46 -3.59
C TYR A 90 9.92 -12.69 -4.36
N ALA A 91 11.16 -13.17 -4.38
CA ALA A 91 12.31 -12.41 -4.87
C ALA A 91 12.42 -12.36 -6.40
N PHE A 92 11.88 -13.36 -7.11
CA PHE A 92 11.94 -13.41 -8.57
C PHE A 92 10.70 -12.77 -9.18
N VAL A 93 10.87 -11.65 -9.87
CA VAL A 93 9.80 -10.96 -10.59
C VAL A 93 9.65 -11.57 -12.00
N PRO A 94 8.58 -12.32 -12.30
CA PRO A 94 8.43 -12.97 -13.60
C PRO A 94 8.24 -11.95 -14.72
N ALA A 95 8.86 -12.19 -15.87
CA ALA A 95 8.66 -11.36 -17.05
C ALA A 95 7.18 -11.37 -17.51
N VAL A 96 6.67 -10.20 -17.88
CA VAL A 96 5.28 -10.04 -18.33
C VAL A 96 5.27 -9.36 -19.70
N ALA A 97 4.60 -10.00 -20.66
CA ALA A 97 4.32 -9.41 -21.95
C ALA A 97 3.01 -8.60 -21.90
N LEU A 98 3.13 -7.30 -21.61
CA LEU A 98 2.01 -6.37 -21.64
C LEU A 98 2.27 -5.26 -22.68
N LYS A 99 1.39 -5.18 -23.68
CA LYS A 99 1.34 -4.06 -24.61
C LYS A 99 0.17 -3.17 -24.24
N THR A 100 0.43 -2.09 -23.50
CA THR A 100 -0.59 -1.17 -22.97
C THR A 100 -1.50 -0.60 -24.05
N THR A 101 -0.97 -0.33 -25.24
CA THR A 101 -1.73 0.17 -26.40
C THR A 101 -2.73 -0.82 -27.00
N ALA A 102 -2.65 -2.10 -26.64
CA ALA A 102 -3.54 -3.15 -27.13
C ALA A 102 -4.54 -3.63 -26.07
N VAL A 103 -4.58 -3.00 -24.89
CA VAL A 103 -5.51 -3.34 -23.82
C VAL A 103 -6.85 -2.65 -24.08
N ALA A 104 -7.93 -3.42 -24.16
CA ALA A 104 -9.28 -2.88 -24.24
C ALA A 104 -9.77 -2.51 -22.84
N VAL A 105 -10.28 -1.29 -22.68
CA VAL A 105 -10.94 -0.86 -21.46
C VAL A 105 -12.35 -1.47 -21.44
N PRO A 106 -12.73 -2.20 -20.37
CA PRO A 106 -14.10 -2.70 -20.23
C PRO A 106 -15.11 -1.54 -20.23
N GLU A 107 -16.28 -1.78 -20.80
CA GLU A 107 -17.37 -0.81 -20.79
C GLU A 107 -17.80 -0.56 -19.34
N CYS A 108 -17.78 0.72 -18.93
CA CYS A 108 -18.14 1.14 -17.58
C CYS A 108 -19.50 1.83 -17.63
N SER A 109 -20.52 1.21 -17.02
CA SER A 109 -21.82 1.84 -16.83
C SER A 109 -21.75 2.78 -15.62
N VAL A 110 -21.35 4.03 -15.86
CA VAL A 110 -21.37 5.05 -14.81
C VAL A 110 -22.80 5.57 -14.69
N SER A 111 -23.42 5.37 -13.53
CA SER A 111 -24.65 6.09 -13.20
C SER A 111 -24.27 7.51 -12.80
N GLU A 112 -25.00 8.52 -13.30
CA GLU A 112 -24.79 9.89 -12.83
C GLU A 112 -25.00 9.96 -11.32
N VAL A 113 -23.97 10.41 -10.62
CA VAL A 113 -24.07 10.67 -9.18
C VAL A 113 -24.82 11.98 -9.02
N THR A 114 -26.11 11.92 -8.67
CA THR A 114 -26.97 13.11 -8.46
C THR A 114 -26.83 13.70 -7.06
N SER A 115 -25.66 13.56 -6.42
CA SER A 115 -25.44 14.09 -5.07
C SER A 115 -25.33 15.61 -5.10
N CYS A 116 -26.07 16.30 -4.24
CA CYS A 116 -25.90 17.73 -4.01
C CYS A 116 -24.53 17.98 -3.36
N LEU A 117 -23.65 18.75 -4.03
CA LEU A 117 -22.32 19.09 -3.53
C LEU A 117 -22.29 20.38 -2.71
N ASP A 118 -23.43 21.05 -2.53
CA ASP A 118 -23.50 22.37 -1.89
C ASP A 118 -22.91 22.37 -0.48
N GLU A 119 -23.15 21.31 0.30
CA GLU A 119 -22.61 21.18 1.66
C GLU A 119 -21.10 20.99 1.66
N ALA A 120 -20.57 20.15 0.76
CA ALA A 120 -19.13 19.96 0.60
C ALA A 120 -18.46 21.27 0.19
N ILE A 121 -19.01 21.98 -0.81
CA ILE A 121 -18.51 23.29 -1.24
C ILE A 121 -18.55 24.31 -0.09
N ALA A 122 -19.62 24.33 0.70
CA ALA A 122 -19.72 25.21 1.85
C ALA A 122 -18.73 24.85 2.96
N GLN A 123 -18.36 23.58 3.11
CA GLN A 123 -17.31 23.14 4.03
C GLN A 123 -15.93 23.61 3.56
N GLU A 124 -15.60 23.44 2.28
CA GLU A 124 -14.34 23.90 1.71
C GLU A 124 -14.18 25.43 1.80
N ARG A 125 -15.28 26.17 1.57
CA ARG A 125 -15.27 27.62 1.73
C ARG A 125 -14.98 28.05 3.17
N ARG A 126 -15.51 27.33 4.17
CA ARG A 126 -15.24 27.61 5.59
C ARG A 126 -13.76 27.41 5.93
N TRP A 127 -13.11 26.38 5.39
CA TRP A 127 -11.67 26.20 5.55
C TRP A 127 -10.89 27.38 4.95
N VAL A 128 -11.23 27.83 3.74
CA VAL A 128 -10.55 28.98 3.12
C VAL A 128 -10.75 30.25 3.94
N GLU A 129 -11.96 30.52 4.40
CA GLU A 129 -12.27 31.67 5.26
C GLU A 129 -11.51 31.64 6.60
N ASP A 130 -11.34 30.45 7.18
CA ASP A 130 -10.56 30.23 8.41
C ASP A 130 -9.05 30.39 8.19
N ALA A 131 -8.51 29.84 7.11
CA ALA A 131 -7.07 29.84 6.82
C ALA A 131 -6.55 31.20 6.32
N LEU A 132 -7.38 32.02 5.66
CA LEU A 132 -6.96 33.28 5.03
C LEU A 132 -6.31 34.28 6.00
N PRO A 133 -6.89 34.59 7.18
CA PRO A 133 -6.28 35.51 8.14
C PRO A 133 -4.89 35.06 8.62
N HIS A 134 -4.66 33.74 8.71
CA HIS A 134 -3.39 33.19 9.17
C HIS A 134 -2.24 33.40 8.17
N LEU A 135 -2.53 33.74 6.91
CA LEU A 135 -1.49 34.06 5.92
C LEU A 135 -0.80 35.42 6.18
N GLU A 136 -1.43 36.30 6.96
CA GLU A 136 -0.94 37.65 7.25
C GLU A 136 -0.37 37.81 8.66
N THR A 137 -0.43 36.75 9.48
CA THR A 137 -0.02 36.76 10.90
C THR A 137 1.07 35.72 11.18
N GLU A 138 1.86 35.93 12.24
CA GLU A 138 2.73 34.87 12.73
C GLU A 138 1.92 33.70 13.27
N LEU A 139 2.33 32.49 12.87
CA LEU A 139 1.65 31.26 13.25
C LEU A 139 2.09 30.81 14.64
N THR A 140 1.13 30.26 15.38
CA THR A 140 1.34 29.70 16.72
C THR A 140 1.13 28.19 16.72
N CYS A 141 1.66 27.53 17.75
CA CYS A 141 1.45 26.11 17.95
C CYS A 141 -0.04 25.83 18.21
N GLY A 142 -0.69 25.14 17.28
CA GLY A 142 -2.12 24.82 17.34
C GLY A 142 -2.95 25.37 16.18
N ASP A 143 -2.40 26.29 15.37
CA ASP A 143 -3.12 26.83 14.22
C ASP A 143 -3.31 25.76 13.12
N ALA A 144 -4.58 25.51 12.77
CA ALA A 144 -5.00 24.45 11.87
C ALA A 144 -5.13 24.93 10.41
N ILE A 145 -4.05 25.46 9.83
CA ILE A 145 -4.08 26.15 8.53
C ILE A 145 -4.17 25.17 7.36
N ALA A 146 -3.42 24.07 7.47
CA ALA A 146 -3.43 23.03 6.44
C ALA A 146 -4.81 22.39 6.37
N TRP A 147 -5.29 22.16 5.14
CA TRP A 147 -6.58 21.53 4.87
C TRP A 147 -6.84 20.31 5.77
N ALA A 148 -5.89 19.38 5.83
CA ALA A 148 -6.03 18.18 6.63
C ALA A 148 -6.18 18.47 8.14
N THR A 149 -5.42 19.43 8.67
CA THR A 149 -5.48 19.80 10.09
C THR A 149 -6.79 20.48 10.45
N TYR A 150 -7.29 21.38 9.60
CA TYR A 150 -8.60 22.01 9.77
C TYR A 150 -9.73 20.97 9.79
N HIS A 151 -9.77 20.11 8.78
CA HIS A 151 -10.81 19.10 8.68
C HIS A 151 -10.70 18.04 9.79
N ALA A 152 -9.50 17.77 10.31
CA ALA A 152 -9.32 16.90 11.47
C ALA A 152 -9.79 17.55 12.79
N SER A 153 -9.61 18.87 12.95
CA SER A 153 -10.00 19.57 14.19
C SER A 153 -11.51 19.68 14.40
N ILE A 154 -12.28 19.67 13.31
CA ILE A 154 -13.75 19.69 13.33
C ILE A 154 -14.37 18.30 13.39
N GLN A 155 -13.57 17.24 13.22
CA GLN A 155 -14.06 15.87 13.34
C GLN A 155 -14.14 15.45 14.82
N PRO A 156 -15.09 14.57 15.17
CA PRO A 156 -15.09 13.94 16.49
C PRO A 156 -13.73 13.26 16.77
N PRO A 157 -13.27 13.24 18.02
CA PRO A 157 -12.05 12.54 18.38
C PRO A 157 -12.10 11.09 17.88
N VAL A 158 -11.07 10.68 17.14
CA VAL A 158 -10.93 9.29 16.70
C VAL A 158 -10.57 8.45 17.91
N GLU A 159 -11.48 7.55 18.25
CA GLU A 159 -11.34 6.64 19.37
C GLU A 159 -10.67 5.31 18.96
N ASP A 160 -10.53 5.07 17.65
CA ASP A 160 -9.92 3.86 17.12
C ASP A 160 -8.39 3.83 17.34
N PRO A 161 -7.79 2.63 17.48
CA PRO A 161 -6.35 2.51 17.64
C PRO A 161 -5.58 3.02 16.40
N PRO A 162 -4.31 3.43 16.57
CA PRO A 162 -3.46 3.81 15.44
C PRO A 162 -3.32 2.70 14.40
N ALA A 163 -3.19 3.10 13.13
CA ALA A 163 -2.91 2.17 12.05
C ALA A 163 -1.56 1.47 12.24
N LEU A 164 -1.53 0.16 12.01
CA LEU A 164 -0.29 -0.62 11.96
C LEU A 164 0.24 -0.62 10.53
N HIS A 165 1.55 -0.55 10.38
CA HIS A 165 2.19 -0.53 9.06
C HIS A 165 3.42 -1.42 9.03
N ALA A 166 3.64 -2.08 7.89
CA ALA A 166 4.80 -2.90 7.64
C ALA A 166 5.33 -2.70 6.22
N LEU A 167 6.64 -2.47 6.09
CA LEU A 167 7.32 -2.42 4.79
C LEU A 167 7.96 -3.78 4.50
N LEU A 168 7.53 -4.42 3.41
CA LEU A 168 8.07 -5.70 2.98
C LEU A 168 9.51 -5.54 2.44
N PRO A 169 10.28 -6.64 2.34
CA PRO A 169 11.61 -6.59 1.74
C PRO A 169 11.60 -5.94 0.36
N LEU A 170 12.55 -5.03 0.13
CA LEU A 170 12.58 -4.20 -1.08
C LEU A 170 12.94 -5.01 -2.32
N PHE A 171 12.45 -4.55 -3.47
CA PHE A 171 12.79 -5.08 -4.79
C PHE A 171 13.78 -4.15 -5.48
N TYR A 172 14.67 -4.74 -6.29
CA TYR A 172 15.60 -3.99 -7.14
C TYR A 172 14.95 -3.57 -8.47
N GLU A 173 13.86 -4.23 -8.84
CA GLU A 173 13.07 -3.95 -10.01
C GLU A 173 12.38 -2.59 -9.90
N LYS A 174 12.28 -1.89 -11.03
CA LYS A 174 11.58 -0.62 -11.10
C LYS A 174 10.07 -0.81 -10.97
N SER A 175 9.44 -0.01 -10.11
CA SER A 175 8.00 -0.08 -9.81
C SER A 175 7.16 0.18 -11.05
N ALA A 176 7.59 1.11 -11.91
CA ALA A 176 6.92 1.46 -13.17
C ALA A 176 7.15 0.42 -14.29
N THR A 177 7.09 -0.86 -13.98
CA THR A 177 7.13 -1.95 -14.97
C THR A 177 5.90 -2.85 -14.82
N PRO A 178 5.31 -3.34 -15.93
CA PRO A 178 4.17 -4.27 -15.85
C PRO A 178 4.47 -5.54 -15.04
N ALA A 179 5.71 -6.03 -15.13
CA ALA A 179 6.17 -7.21 -14.39
C ALA A 179 6.13 -6.95 -12.88
N MET A 180 6.72 -5.85 -12.41
CA MET A 180 6.77 -5.52 -10.99
C MET A 180 5.39 -5.22 -10.43
N ILE A 181 4.53 -4.48 -11.15
CA ILE A 181 3.18 -4.17 -10.68
C ILE A 181 2.34 -5.44 -10.57
N LYS A 182 2.40 -6.32 -11.58
CA LYS A 182 1.66 -7.58 -11.55
C LYS A 182 2.15 -8.45 -10.40
N HIS A 183 3.46 -8.57 -10.22
CA HIS A 183 4.06 -9.31 -9.11
C HIS A 183 3.68 -8.73 -7.75
N GLY A 184 3.70 -7.40 -7.60
CA GLY A 184 3.29 -6.72 -6.38
C GLY A 184 1.83 -6.96 -6.02
N ILE A 185 0.93 -6.97 -7.00
CA ILE A 185 -0.48 -7.36 -6.82
C ILE A 185 -0.58 -8.81 -6.29
N ASP A 186 0.20 -9.74 -6.85
CA ASP A 186 0.24 -11.13 -6.41
C ASP A 186 0.80 -11.28 -4.98
N VAL A 187 1.85 -10.53 -4.62
CA VAL A 187 2.42 -10.50 -3.27
C VAL A 187 1.41 -9.97 -2.26
N LEU A 188 0.75 -8.84 -2.56
CA LEU A 188 -0.24 -8.23 -1.69
C LEU A 188 -1.47 -9.11 -1.53
N ARG A 189 -1.93 -9.78 -2.59
CA ARG A 189 -3.01 -10.74 -2.47
C ARG A 189 -2.67 -11.91 -1.56
N GLN A 190 -1.43 -12.42 -1.64
CA GLN A 190 -0.98 -13.48 -0.73
C GLN A 190 -0.91 -12.98 0.71
N ALA A 191 -0.38 -11.77 0.95
CA ALA A 191 -0.35 -11.11 2.26
C ALA A 191 -1.75 -11.02 2.89
N VAL A 192 -2.70 -10.45 2.14
CA VAL A 192 -4.07 -10.28 2.59
C VAL A 192 -4.77 -11.62 2.81
N GLU A 193 -4.62 -12.59 1.91
CA GLU A 193 -5.24 -13.92 2.11
C GLU A 193 -4.68 -14.64 3.35
N PHE A 194 -3.41 -14.41 3.68
CA PHE A 194 -2.80 -14.96 4.87
C PHE A 194 -3.25 -14.26 6.17
N LEU A 195 -3.34 -12.92 6.16
CA LEU A 195 -3.70 -12.13 7.34
C LEU A 195 -5.22 -12.09 7.57
N ASN A 196 -5.99 -12.06 6.48
CA ASN A 196 -7.44 -11.88 6.44
C ASN A 196 -8.06 -12.75 5.33
N PRO A 197 -8.13 -14.08 5.51
CA PRO A 197 -8.71 -14.99 4.52
C PRO A 197 -10.10 -14.54 4.05
N GLY A 198 -10.29 -14.44 2.73
CA GLY A 198 -11.55 -14.00 2.12
C GLY A 198 -11.73 -12.49 2.02
N GLN A 199 -10.83 -11.66 2.55
CA GLN A 199 -10.82 -10.22 2.26
C GLN A 199 -10.36 -9.99 0.82
N ILE A 200 -11.09 -9.15 0.06
CA ILE A 200 -10.59 -8.68 -1.24
C ILE A 200 -9.44 -7.69 -0.98
N PRO A 201 -8.22 -7.96 -1.49
CA PRO A 201 -7.09 -7.05 -1.30
C PRO A 201 -7.35 -5.71 -1.98
N VAL A 202 -6.93 -4.63 -1.32
CA VAL A 202 -6.96 -3.27 -1.88
C VAL A 202 -5.54 -2.74 -1.94
N THR A 203 -5.07 -2.35 -3.12
CA THR A 203 -3.74 -1.75 -3.31
C THR A 203 -3.84 -0.35 -3.86
N THR A 204 -3.08 0.56 -3.26
CA THR A 204 -2.93 1.91 -3.79
C THR A 204 -1.67 2.11 -4.59
N PHE A 205 -1.82 2.91 -5.64
CA PHE A 205 -0.78 3.25 -6.58
C PHE A 205 -0.82 4.75 -6.89
N ASP A 206 0.36 5.34 -7.04
CA ASP A 206 0.50 6.68 -7.62
C ASP A 206 0.13 6.71 -9.09
N GLN A 207 -0.15 7.89 -9.62
CA GLN A 207 -0.80 8.09 -10.92
C GLN A 207 -0.22 7.25 -12.08
N PRO A 208 1.11 7.23 -12.36
CA PRO A 208 1.63 6.42 -13.46
C PRO A 208 1.55 4.91 -13.17
N LEU A 209 1.70 4.50 -11.92
CA LEU A 209 1.61 3.10 -11.50
C LEU A 209 0.17 2.59 -11.56
N PHE A 210 -0.79 3.42 -11.17
CA PHE A 210 -2.22 3.12 -11.21
C PHE A 210 -2.69 2.81 -12.63
N ALA A 211 -2.30 3.62 -13.61
CA ALA A 211 -2.65 3.38 -15.01
C ALA A 211 -2.13 2.02 -15.52
N LEU A 212 -0.90 1.66 -15.17
CA LEU A 212 -0.33 0.35 -15.49
C LEU A 212 -1.04 -0.79 -14.75
N ALA A 213 -1.37 -0.60 -13.47
CA ALA A 213 -2.15 -1.55 -12.69
C ALA A 213 -3.52 -1.81 -13.33
N LYS A 214 -4.24 -0.79 -13.78
CA LYS A 214 -5.48 -0.93 -14.55
C LYS A 214 -5.27 -1.72 -15.83
N CYS A 215 -4.20 -1.45 -16.59
CA CYS A 215 -3.88 -2.22 -17.79
C CYS A 215 -3.68 -3.71 -17.48
N ILE A 216 -3.07 -4.05 -16.34
CA ILE A 216 -2.93 -5.43 -15.87
C ILE A 216 -4.30 -6.02 -15.53
N GLN A 217 -5.15 -5.31 -14.79
CA GLN A 217 -6.50 -5.79 -14.46
C GLN A 217 -7.34 -6.08 -15.70
N TRP A 218 -7.30 -5.19 -16.69
CA TRP A 218 -8.04 -5.36 -17.94
C TRP A 218 -7.46 -6.44 -18.84
N LYS A 219 -6.14 -6.68 -18.78
CA LYS A 219 -5.50 -7.77 -19.53
C LYS A 219 -5.78 -9.14 -18.92
N TRP A 220 -5.89 -9.24 -17.59
CA TRP A 220 -6.11 -10.49 -16.85
C TRP A 220 -7.29 -10.37 -15.86
N PRO A 221 -8.52 -10.15 -16.35
CA PRO A 221 -9.67 -9.85 -15.49
C PRO A 221 -10.01 -10.99 -14.52
N ASP A 222 -9.81 -12.24 -14.91
CA ASP A 222 -10.15 -13.41 -14.09
C ASP A 222 -9.21 -13.60 -12.89
N THR A 223 -7.96 -13.12 -12.99
CA THR A 223 -6.92 -13.37 -11.99
C THR A 223 -6.45 -12.13 -11.26
N HIS A 224 -6.61 -10.95 -11.87
CA HIS A 224 -6.15 -9.65 -11.34
C HIS A 224 -7.24 -8.56 -11.46
N GLY A 225 -8.43 -8.88 -11.96
CA GLY A 225 -9.52 -7.92 -12.12
C GLY A 225 -10.10 -7.41 -10.80
N GLU A 226 -10.98 -6.42 -10.90
CA GLU A 226 -11.55 -5.70 -9.75
C GLU A 226 -12.33 -6.58 -8.78
N LYS A 227 -12.87 -7.71 -9.25
CA LYS A 227 -13.60 -8.67 -8.41
C LYS A 227 -12.70 -9.46 -7.45
N VAL A 228 -11.40 -9.54 -7.75
CA VAL A 228 -10.43 -10.34 -6.99
C VAL A 228 -9.34 -9.48 -6.35
N HIS A 229 -9.18 -8.24 -6.79
CA HIS A 229 -8.24 -7.27 -6.25
C HIS A 229 -8.67 -5.86 -6.64
N VAL A 230 -8.80 -4.94 -5.69
CA VAL A 230 -9.14 -3.55 -5.97
C VAL A 230 -7.85 -2.74 -6.08
N VAL A 231 -7.65 -2.05 -7.21
CA VAL A 231 -6.59 -1.05 -7.33
C VAL A 231 -7.21 0.33 -7.18
N MET A 232 -6.65 1.15 -6.31
CA MET A 232 -7.14 2.49 -6.00
C MET A 232 -6.07 3.53 -6.36
N LEU A 233 -6.52 4.61 -7.00
CA LEU A 233 -5.65 5.73 -7.35
C LEU A 233 -5.35 6.53 -6.09
N GLY A 234 -4.07 6.81 -5.86
CA GLY A 234 -3.60 7.55 -4.69
C GLY A 234 -3.72 6.71 -3.42
N GLY A 235 -3.00 7.12 -2.37
CA GLY A 235 -3.06 6.41 -1.10
C GLY A 235 -1.82 6.54 -0.23
N LEU A 236 -0.71 7.02 -0.78
CA LEU A 236 0.51 7.31 -0.01
C LEU A 236 1.53 8.07 -0.88
N HIS A 237 2.12 9.15 -0.37
CA HIS A 237 3.47 9.58 -0.74
C HIS A 237 4.36 9.26 0.46
N THR A 238 5.15 8.20 0.38
CA THR A 238 6.14 7.89 1.43
C THR A 238 7.47 8.53 1.07
N GLU A 239 7.69 9.77 1.51
CA GLU A 239 9.01 10.39 1.42
C GLU A 239 9.87 9.94 2.61
N ILE A 240 10.90 9.13 2.35
CA ILE A 240 11.91 8.81 3.37
C ILE A 240 12.87 9.99 3.45
N HIS A 241 12.62 10.89 4.40
CA HIS A 241 13.61 11.90 4.77
C HIS A 241 14.58 11.28 5.80
N TRP A 242 15.83 11.03 5.40
CA TRP A 242 16.89 10.72 6.36
C TRP A 242 17.31 12.00 7.11
N GLY A 243 16.42 12.48 7.99
CA GLY A 243 16.71 13.54 8.94
C GLY A 243 17.06 12.92 10.28
N MET A 244 18.33 13.01 10.66
CA MET A 244 18.83 12.65 11.99
C MET A 244 18.04 13.37 13.09
N CYS A 245 17.61 12.63 14.10
CA CYS A 245 17.48 13.09 15.48
C CYS A 245 18.18 12.04 16.35
#